data_AF-A0A562XB44-F1
#
_entry.id   AF-A0A562XB44-F1
#
_cell.length_a   1.000
_cell.length_b   1.000
_cell.length_c   1.000
_cell.angle_alpha   90.00
_cell.angle_beta   90.00
_cell.angle_gamma   90.00
#
_symmetry.space_group_name_H-M   'P 1'
#
loop_
_entity.id
_entity.type
_entity.pdbx_description
1 polymer ?
#
loop_
_entity_poly.entity_id
_entity_poly.type
_entity_poly.pdbx_seq_one_letter_code
_entity_poly.pdbx_strand_id
1 'polypeptide(L)'
;MIILNRVFSGGYLNDNLGHEVINFFKADNGEHYIYITPYGKVNIKAKNAVAVLIVRSVGQGHMEILGYASDLKCLISDEFMKGSKNKLMNQEQEKQIKLIKEEKIEYGGKALDELFDKQKNTVYATFKVGSFKKPKQKIYIVNKDKKEVSDNKCYVDFKAKQSLIEYLDKEKLNDSKLQEFLDKKEFWDEEPCQSVNEIMLNNKDIKDVNFFEVIGKEYDELAFSNIISYVLNEDRELLAKFCLEFAKFQMDSKMAVITRETDENIDIYIKDDKYAIVIENKIKSGINGKKYNEKMNKEINQLDKYRDFAKIEDKDAKTRQVKCILLVPDHHDILRNDNAKKEVADKEYEIITYKKLFKFFSKYKSKISFYDEFLRALEFHSTDYQNRAYEIAMRRLKNIIKNN
;
A
#
# COMPACT_ATOMS: atom_id res chain seq x y z
N MET A 1 -11.20 -6.92 25.82
CA MET A 1 -10.25 -5.87 25.36
C MET A 1 -9.79 -6.18 23.95
N ILE A 2 -9.50 -5.17 23.15
CA ILE A 2 -8.96 -5.31 21.78
C ILE A 2 -7.54 -4.77 21.76
N ILE A 3 -6.61 -5.50 21.15
CA ILE A 3 -5.23 -5.05 20.97
C ILE A 3 -5.09 -4.48 19.56
N LEU A 4 -4.63 -3.23 19.44
CA LEU A 4 -4.15 -2.70 18.17
C LEU A 4 -2.67 -3.02 18.03
N ASN A 5 -2.31 -3.87 17.07
CA ASN A 5 -0.95 -4.27 16.76
C ASN A 5 -0.48 -3.54 15.50
N ARG A 6 0.34 -2.50 15.67
CA ARG A 6 0.86 -1.71 14.56
C ARG A 6 2.07 -2.41 13.95
N VAL A 7 1.91 -2.83 12.69
CA VAL A 7 2.94 -3.51 11.92
C VAL A 7 3.56 -2.59 10.87
N PHE A 8 4.65 -3.03 10.26
CA PHE A 8 5.33 -2.32 9.17
C PHE A 8 5.68 -0.86 9.53
N SER A 9 6.06 -0.64 10.78
CA SER A 9 6.33 0.69 11.34
C SER A 9 7.74 0.74 11.92
N GLY A 10 8.60 1.62 11.38
CA GLY A 10 9.99 1.80 11.79
C GLY A 10 11.02 1.45 10.71
N GLY A 11 12.20 2.06 10.78
CA GLY A 11 13.29 1.89 9.79
C GLY A 11 13.98 0.51 9.79
N TYR A 12 13.60 -0.39 10.70
CA TYR A 12 14.12 -1.77 10.77
C TYR A 12 13.66 -2.67 9.61
N LEU A 13 12.74 -2.19 8.78
CA LEU A 13 12.30 -2.86 7.56
C LEU A 13 13.29 -2.71 6.40
N ASN A 14 14.43 -2.02 6.57
CA ASN A 14 15.34 -1.81 5.44
C ASN A 14 16.25 -3.03 5.18
N ASP A 15 16.63 -3.79 6.22
CA ASP A 15 17.64 -4.87 6.05
C ASP A 15 17.18 -6.28 6.49
N ASN A 16 16.19 -6.43 7.39
CA ASN A 16 15.80 -7.73 7.96
C ASN A 16 14.33 -8.11 7.72
N LEU A 17 14.00 -9.40 7.83
CA LEU A 17 12.61 -9.89 7.86
C LEU A 17 11.98 -9.54 9.22
N GLY A 18 10.93 -8.73 9.23
CA GLY A 18 10.19 -8.42 10.46
C GLY A 18 9.41 -9.63 10.98
N HIS A 19 9.36 -9.83 12.30
CA HIS A 19 8.60 -10.91 12.93
C HIS A 19 7.10 -10.84 12.63
N GLU A 20 6.57 -9.64 12.38
CA GLU A 20 5.17 -9.43 12.03
C GLU A 20 4.74 -10.12 10.72
N VAL A 21 5.67 -10.62 9.91
CA VAL A 21 5.36 -11.35 8.68
C VAL A 21 4.47 -12.56 8.98
N ILE A 22 4.70 -13.26 10.10
CA ILE A 22 3.96 -14.49 10.45
C ILE A 22 2.47 -14.21 10.69
N ASN A 23 2.11 -12.96 11.00
CA ASN A 23 0.73 -12.56 11.26
C ASN A 23 -0.18 -12.78 10.06
N PHE A 24 0.38 -12.89 8.86
CA PHE A 24 -0.36 -12.96 7.61
C PHE A 24 -0.33 -14.31 6.91
N PHE A 25 0.29 -15.33 7.53
CA PHE A 25 0.42 -16.68 6.97
C PHE A 25 0.02 -17.74 7.98
N LYS A 26 -0.55 -18.83 7.47
CA LYS A 26 -0.66 -20.06 8.25
C LYS A 26 0.72 -20.71 8.34
N ALA A 27 1.03 -21.28 9.49
CA ALA A 27 2.15 -22.18 9.62
C ALA A 27 1.85 -23.49 8.87
N ASP A 28 2.89 -24.26 8.58
CA ASP A 28 2.78 -25.52 7.84
C ASP A 28 1.98 -26.59 8.61
N ASN A 29 1.82 -26.42 9.93
CA ASN A 29 0.92 -27.24 10.75
C ASN A 29 -0.57 -26.87 10.61
N GLY A 30 -0.93 -25.91 9.74
CA GLY A 30 -2.30 -25.46 9.46
C GLY A 30 -2.84 -24.42 10.44
N GLU A 31 -2.09 -24.11 11.51
CA GLU A 31 -2.48 -23.16 12.55
C GLU A 31 -2.04 -21.74 12.21
N HIS A 32 -2.65 -20.76 12.86
CA HIS A 32 -2.33 -19.34 12.67
C HIS A 32 -1.77 -18.75 13.97
N TYR A 33 -0.64 -18.05 13.85
CA TYR A 33 0.07 -17.43 14.96
C TYR A 33 0.18 -15.92 14.76
N ILE A 34 0.10 -15.16 15.86
CA ILE A 34 0.22 -13.71 15.88
C ILE A 34 1.40 -13.29 16.76
N TYR A 35 2.26 -12.48 16.18
CA TYR A 35 3.32 -11.72 16.81
C TYR A 35 2.88 -10.25 17.05
N ILE A 36 2.98 -9.81 18.30
CA ILE A 36 2.73 -8.41 18.68
C ILE A 36 4.04 -7.61 18.64
N THR A 37 4.10 -6.55 17.85
CA THR A 37 5.31 -5.72 17.71
C THR A 37 5.59 -4.88 18.97
N PRO A 38 6.84 -4.44 19.24
CA PRO A 38 8.07 -4.73 18.51
C PRO A 38 8.81 -6.01 18.94
N TYR A 39 8.52 -6.58 20.11
CA TYR A 39 9.33 -7.68 20.69
C TYR A 39 8.51 -8.93 21.08
N GLY A 40 7.26 -9.02 20.62
CA GLY A 40 6.27 -10.02 21.04
C GLY A 40 5.82 -9.86 22.50
N LYS A 41 6.28 -8.80 23.16
CA LYS A 41 5.98 -8.47 24.56
C LYS A 41 4.58 -7.88 24.68
N VAL A 42 3.80 -8.45 25.57
CA VAL A 42 2.49 -7.91 25.97
C VAL A 42 2.41 -7.81 27.49
N ASN A 43 1.57 -6.91 27.99
CA ASN A 43 1.29 -6.80 29.42
C ASN A 43 0.21 -7.81 29.84
N ILE A 44 -0.01 -7.95 31.15
CA ILE A 44 -1.00 -8.89 31.71
C ILE A 44 -2.43 -8.68 31.20
N LYS A 45 -2.75 -7.46 30.79
CA LYS A 45 -4.04 -7.10 30.19
C LYS A 45 -4.33 -7.95 28.94
N ALA A 46 -3.32 -8.29 28.16
CA ALA A 46 -3.47 -9.07 26.93
C ALA A 46 -4.10 -10.46 27.12
N LYS A 47 -4.10 -11.03 28.34
CA LYS A 47 -4.81 -12.28 28.64
C LYS A 47 -6.30 -12.23 28.40
N ASN A 48 -6.90 -11.06 28.65
CA ASN A 48 -8.34 -10.83 28.49
C ASN A 48 -8.64 -10.15 27.15
N ALA A 49 -7.70 -10.22 26.21
CA ALA A 49 -7.93 -9.78 24.85
C ALA A 49 -8.90 -10.74 24.17
N VAL A 50 -9.95 -10.19 23.57
CA VAL A 50 -10.91 -10.94 22.75
C VAL A 50 -10.53 -10.90 21.28
N ALA A 51 -9.69 -9.93 20.90
CA ALA A 51 -9.25 -9.74 19.54
C ALA A 51 -7.92 -8.99 19.45
N VAL A 52 -7.20 -9.24 18.35
CA VAL A 52 -6.09 -8.42 17.86
C VAL A 52 -6.48 -7.85 16.50
N LEU A 53 -6.39 -6.52 16.37
CA LEU A 53 -6.44 -5.84 15.07
C LEU A 53 -5.01 -5.54 14.63
N ILE A 54 -4.62 -6.12 13.50
CA ILE A 54 -3.36 -5.79 12.84
C ILE A 54 -3.60 -4.52 12.04
N VAL A 55 -2.82 -3.50 12.30
CA VAL A 55 -3.01 -2.18 11.69
C VAL A 55 -1.70 -1.63 11.13
N ARG A 56 -1.77 -0.76 10.12
CA ARG A 56 -0.65 0.07 9.69
C ARG A 56 -0.99 1.55 9.83
N SER A 57 -0.01 2.39 10.12
CA SER A 57 -0.22 3.84 10.07
C SER A 57 -0.27 4.31 8.61
N VAL A 58 -1.29 5.11 8.29
CA VAL A 58 -1.44 5.74 6.95
C VAL A 58 -1.40 7.26 7.02
N GLY A 59 -1.13 7.80 8.21
CA GLY A 59 -1.08 9.23 8.48
C GLY A 59 -1.21 9.50 9.97
N GLN A 60 -0.96 10.75 10.38
CA GLN A 60 -1.12 11.14 11.78
C GLN A 60 -2.58 10.89 12.22
N GLY A 61 -2.75 10.11 13.29
CA GLY A 61 -4.08 9.77 13.81
C GLY A 61 -4.94 8.89 12.89
N HIS A 62 -4.34 8.26 11.87
CA HIS A 62 -5.03 7.36 10.94
C HIS A 62 -4.31 6.02 10.86
N MET A 63 -5.07 4.94 11.03
CA MET A 63 -4.59 3.58 10.86
C MET A 63 -5.53 2.81 9.95
N GLU A 64 -4.97 1.98 9.07
CA GLU A 64 -5.73 1.03 8.26
C GLU A 64 -5.69 -0.34 8.93
N ILE A 65 -6.84 -1.01 9.01
CA ILE A 65 -6.93 -2.40 9.47
C ILE A 65 -6.49 -3.32 8.33
N LEU A 66 -5.53 -4.20 8.63
CA LEU A 66 -4.98 -5.18 7.70
C LEU A 66 -5.46 -6.61 8.00
N GLY A 67 -5.85 -6.88 9.25
CA GLY A 67 -6.31 -8.18 9.68
C GLY A 67 -6.96 -8.14 11.05
N TYR A 68 -7.83 -9.12 11.30
CA TYR A 68 -8.57 -9.31 12.53
C TYR A 68 -8.40 -10.74 13.01
N ALA A 69 -7.83 -10.91 14.20
CA ALA A 69 -7.62 -12.21 14.83
C ALA A 69 -8.50 -12.34 16.08
N SER A 70 -9.20 -13.46 16.22
CA SER A 70 -10.06 -13.81 17.35
C SER A 70 -9.69 -15.18 17.93
N ASP A 71 -10.34 -15.56 19.03
CA ASP A 71 -10.15 -16.87 19.68
C ASP A 71 -8.69 -17.08 20.10
N LEU A 72 -8.19 -16.10 20.86
CA LEU A 72 -6.79 -15.94 21.18
C LEU A 72 -6.36 -16.89 22.32
N LYS A 73 -5.36 -17.72 22.06
CA LYS A 73 -4.61 -18.45 23.08
C LYS A 73 -3.25 -17.76 23.27
N CYS A 74 -3.07 -17.10 24.41
CA CYS A 74 -1.78 -16.46 24.74
C CYS A 74 -0.70 -17.52 24.93
N LEU A 75 0.42 -17.37 24.22
CA LEU A 75 1.58 -18.26 24.28
C LEU A 75 2.68 -17.72 25.21
N ILE A 76 2.44 -16.54 25.79
CA ILE A 76 3.38 -15.84 26.66
C ILE A 76 3.04 -16.12 28.12
N SER A 77 4.06 -16.44 28.93
CA SER A 77 3.89 -16.73 30.35
C SER A 77 3.48 -15.52 31.18
N ASP A 78 2.71 -15.77 32.25
CA ASP A 78 2.28 -14.76 33.23
C ASP A 78 3.44 -13.98 33.83
N GLU A 79 4.52 -14.70 34.15
CA GLU A 79 5.72 -14.14 34.76
C GLU A 79 6.37 -13.13 33.81
N PHE A 80 6.47 -13.48 32.53
CA PHE A 80 7.01 -12.60 31.51
C PHE A 80 6.13 -11.36 31.27
N MET A 81 4.79 -11.51 31.32
CA MET A 81 3.85 -10.40 31.18
C MET A 81 3.80 -9.46 32.40
N LYS A 82 4.12 -9.96 33.61
CA LYS A 82 4.15 -9.18 34.86
C LYS A 82 5.50 -8.54 35.12
N GLY A 83 6.58 -9.13 34.62
CA GLY A 83 7.96 -8.74 34.93
C GLY A 83 8.47 -7.54 34.12
N SER A 84 9.23 -6.67 34.79
CA SER A 84 10.21 -5.81 34.12
C SER A 84 11.59 -6.44 34.28
N LYS A 85 12.19 -6.89 33.18
CA LYS A 85 13.64 -7.01 32.88
C LYS A 85 13.92 -8.08 31.83
N ASN A 86 14.97 -7.84 31.04
CA ASN A 86 15.52 -8.77 30.04
C ASN A 86 15.88 -10.17 30.57
N LYS A 87 15.91 -10.38 31.89
CA LYS A 87 16.30 -11.65 32.53
C LYS A 87 15.31 -12.80 32.25
N LEU A 88 14.02 -12.50 32.08
CA LEU A 88 13.00 -13.51 31.74
C LEU A 88 12.91 -13.79 30.24
N MET A 89 13.56 -12.98 29.39
CA MET A 89 13.50 -13.15 27.93
C MET A 89 14.07 -14.50 27.50
N ASN A 90 15.25 -14.86 27.98
CA ASN A 90 15.89 -16.12 27.58
C ASN A 90 15.03 -17.32 28.00
N GLN A 91 14.45 -17.29 29.20
CA GLN A 91 13.56 -18.35 29.68
C GLN A 91 12.29 -18.46 28.83
N GLU A 92 11.71 -17.32 28.44
CA GLU A 92 10.53 -17.29 27.57
C GLU A 92 10.86 -17.77 26.16
N GLN A 93 12.02 -17.37 25.61
CA GLN A 93 12.53 -17.86 24.33
C GLN A 93 12.77 -19.37 24.35
N GLU A 94 13.38 -19.91 25.40
CA GLU A 94 13.58 -21.35 25.56
C GLU A 94 12.26 -22.13 25.59
N LYS A 95 11.23 -21.61 26.28
CA LYS A 95 9.88 -22.18 26.27
C LYS A 95 9.27 -22.14 24.87
N GLN A 96 9.41 -21.03 24.15
CA GLN A 96 8.92 -20.87 22.78
C GLN A 96 9.63 -21.82 21.81
N ILE A 97 10.95 -22.01 21.92
CA ILE A 97 11.71 -22.96 21.08
C ILE A 97 11.22 -24.39 21.30
N LYS A 98 10.92 -24.78 22.54
CA LYS A 98 10.33 -26.10 22.83
C LYS A 98 8.96 -26.23 22.19
N LEU A 99 8.09 -25.22 22.37
CA LEU A 99 6.77 -25.18 21.74
C LEU A 99 6.85 -25.28 20.20
N ILE A 100 7.77 -24.53 19.58
CA ILE A 100 7.98 -24.55 18.12
C ILE A 100 8.31 -25.95 17.64
N LYS A 101 9.17 -26.68 18.36
CA LYS A 101 9.55 -28.06 18.03
C LYS A 101 8.42 -29.06 18.26
N GLU A 102 7.70 -28.92 19.37
CA GLU A 102 6.60 -29.80 19.76
C GLU A 102 5.39 -29.66 18.82
N GLU A 103 5.00 -28.42 18.49
CA GLU A 103 3.87 -28.13 17.60
C GLU A 103 4.26 -28.06 16.11
N LYS A 104 5.55 -28.25 15.77
CA LYS A 104 6.11 -28.12 14.41
C LYS A 104 5.70 -26.79 13.75
N ILE A 105 5.98 -25.69 14.45
CA ILE A 105 5.65 -24.35 13.98
C ILE A 105 6.67 -23.94 12.91
N GLU A 106 6.37 -24.31 11.68
CA GLU A 106 7.22 -24.13 10.51
C GLU A 106 6.54 -23.23 9.47
N TYR A 107 7.35 -22.55 8.67
CA TYR A 107 6.88 -21.70 7.58
C TYR A 107 7.76 -21.97 6.36
N GLY A 108 7.23 -22.73 5.40
CA GLY A 108 8.00 -23.14 4.22
C GLY A 108 9.06 -24.20 4.54
N GLY A 109 8.76 -25.09 5.49
CA GLY A 109 9.66 -26.16 5.96
C GLY A 109 10.78 -25.69 6.89
N LYS A 110 10.77 -24.42 7.31
CA LYS A 110 11.76 -23.86 8.23
C LYS A 110 11.11 -23.53 9.57
N ALA A 111 11.74 -23.95 10.67
CA ALA A 111 11.24 -23.69 12.01
C ALA A 111 11.20 -22.19 12.31
N LEU A 112 10.18 -21.76 13.04
CA LEU A 112 9.92 -20.35 13.30
C LEU A 112 11.10 -19.63 13.99
N ASP A 113 11.82 -20.29 14.89
CA ASP A 113 12.99 -19.72 15.56
C ASP A 113 14.18 -19.55 14.60
N GLU A 114 14.35 -20.46 13.64
CA GLU A 114 15.40 -20.38 12.63
C GLU A 114 15.17 -19.27 11.60
N LEU A 115 13.92 -18.82 11.41
CA LEU A 115 13.62 -17.66 10.54
C LEU A 115 14.15 -16.34 11.11
N PHE A 116 14.32 -16.27 12.43
CA PHE A 116 14.65 -15.05 13.16
C PHE A 116 15.89 -15.19 14.04
N ASP A 117 16.73 -16.20 13.80
CA ASP A 117 17.94 -16.55 14.57
C ASP A 117 18.89 -15.36 14.84
N LYS A 118 19.01 -14.44 13.88
CA LYS A 118 19.85 -13.23 13.97
C LYS A 118 19.25 -12.14 14.84
N GLN A 119 17.98 -12.25 15.23
CA GLN A 119 17.26 -11.24 16.01
C GLN A 119 17.19 -11.64 17.50
N LYS A 120 17.85 -10.86 18.35
CA LYS A 120 17.92 -11.11 19.79
C LYS A 120 16.85 -10.32 20.54
N ASN A 121 16.57 -10.73 21.78
CA ASN A 121 15.68 -10.04 22.72
C ASN A 121 14.21 -9.92 22.28
N THR A 122 13.69 -10.97 21.64
CA THR A 122 12.29 -11.05 21.18
C THR A 122 11.75 -12.46 21.35
N VAL A 123 10.43 -12.59 21.56
CA VAL A 123 9.76 -13.90 21.46
C VAL A 123 9.34 -14.16 20.01
N TYR A 124 8.96 -15.39 19.68
CA TYR A 124 8.67 -15.76 18.29
C TYR A 124 7.18 -15.63 17.94
N ALA A 125 6.28 -16.01 18.85
CA ALA A 125 4.83 -15.84 18.69
C ALA A 125 4.16 -15.41 20.02
N THR A 126 3.21 -14.50 19.94
CA THR A 126 2.45 -14.01 21.12
C THR A 126 1.16 -14.79 21.32
N PHE A 127 0.42 -15.08 20.25
CA PHE A 127 -0.84 -15.82 20.30
C PHE A 127 -0.88 -16.93 19.26
N LYS A 128 -1.53 -18.04 19.60
CA LYS A 128 -2.17 -18.94 18.64
C LYS A 128 -3.63 -18.50 18.50
N VAL A 129 -4.20 -18.48 17.29
CA VAL A 129 -5.53 -17.91 17.05
C VAL A 129 -6.44 -18.91 16.33
N GLY A 130 -7.70 -18.97 16.75
CA GLY A 130 -8.70 -19.87 16.14
C GLY A 130 -9.33 -19.32 14.86
N SER A 131 -9.41 -17.99 14.72
CA SER A 131 -9.94 -17.36 13.51
C SER A 131 -9.12 -16.13 13.13
N PHE A 132 -8.82 -16.02 11.84
CA PHE A 132 -8.12 -14.89 11.25
C PHE A 132 -8.83 -14.43 9.98
N LYS A 133 -9.10 -13.13 9.90
CA LYS A 133 -9.85 -12.53 8.79
C LYS A 133 -9.11 -11.33 8.21
N LYS A 134 -9.25 -11.10 6.90
CA LYS A 134 -8.78 -9.88 6.22
C LYS A 134 -9.96 -9.06 5.76
N PRO A 135 -9.86 -7.73 5.76
CA PRO A 135 -10.97 -6.91 5.32
C PRO A 135 -11.12 -6.97 3.79
N LYS A 136 -12.35 -7.13 3.29
CA LYS A 136 -12.69 -7.13 1.85
C LYS A 136 -12.57 -5.74 1.22
N GLN A 137 -12.56 -4.70 2.04
CA GLN A 137 -12.39 -3.29 1.64
C GLN A 137 -11.60 -2.55 2.71
N LYS A 138 -10.97 -1.41 2.38
CA LYS A 138 -10.18 -0.64 3.37
C LYS A 138 -11.07 -0.17 4.52
N ILE A 139 -10.71 -0.54 5.75
CA ILE A 139 -11.34 -0.07 6.99
C ILE A 139 -10.30 0.73 7.77
N TYR A 140 -10.68 1.91 8.25
CA TYR A 140 -9.77 2.82 8.93
C TYR A 140 -10.18 3.07 10.37
N ILE A 141 -9.22 3.03 11.28
CA ILE A 141 -9.34 3.54 12.64
C ILE A 141 -8.76 4.95 12.66
N VAL A 142 -9.59 5.93 13.01
CA VAL A 142 -9.24 7.34 13.08
C VAL A 142 -9.35 7.82 14.51
N ASN A 143 -8.40 8.65 14.94
CA ASN A 143 -8.44 9.21 16.27
C ASN A 143 -9.72 10.08 16.42
N LYS A 144 -10.48 9.88 17.50
CA LYS A 144 -11.75 10.58 17.77
C LYS A 144 -11.68 12.11 17.66
N ASP A 145 -10.51 12.70 17.85
CA ASP A 145 -10.32 14.16 17.79
C ASP A 145 -10.33 14.70 16.35
N LYS A 146 -10.40 13.83 15.34
CA LYS A 146 -10.53 14.21 13.92
C LYS A 146 -11.98 14.11 13.45
N LYS A 147 -12.51 15.22 12.92
CA LYS A 147 -13.87 15.30 12.35
C LYS A 147 -13.84 15.01 10.86
N GLU A 148 -14.05 13.76 10.50
CA GLU A 148 -14.27 13.36 9.10
C GLU A 148 -15.56 12.52 9.03
N VAL A 149 -16.32 12.58 7.93
CA VAL A 149 -17.51 11.71 7.75
C VAL A 149 -17.20 10.77 6.60
N SER A 150 -17.18 9.46 6.87
CA SER A 150 -16.94 8.45 5.84
C SER A 150 -17.40 7.07 6.30
N ASP A 151 -17.94 6.27 5.37
CA ASP A 151 -18.54 4.99 5.68
C ASP A 151 -17.56 3.88 6.07
N ASN A 152 -16.27 4.04 5.76
CA ASN A 152 -15.23 3.06 6.06
C ASN A 152 -14.28 3.49 7.19
N LYS A 153 -14.64 4.54 7.94
CA LYS A 153 -13.88 5.06 9.08
C LYS A 153 -14.61 4.77 10.39
N CYS A 154 -13.87 4.32 11.39
CA CYS A 154 -14.33 4.25 12.77
C CYS A 154 -13.48 5.18 13.66
N TYR A 155 -14.15 5.96 14.49
CA TYR A 155 -13.52 6.89 15.41
C TYR A 155 -13.29 6.23 16.76
N VAL A 156 -12.03 6.16 17.17
CA VAL A 156 -11.63 5.51 18.42
C VAL A 156 -10.64 6.41 19.15
N ASP A 157 -10.75 6.46 20.47
CA ASP A 157 -9.74 7.09 21.31
C ASP A 157 -8.51 6.20 21.41
N PHE A 158 -7.40 6.62 20.81
CA PHE A 158 -6.11 5.92 20.95
C PHE A 158 -4.99 6.94 21.02
N LYS A 159 -3.93 6.59 21.75
CA LYS A 159 -2.73 7.42 21.85
C LYS A 159 -1.97 7.35 20.53
N ALA A 160 -1.97 8.45 19.78
CA ALA A 160 -1.32 8.53 18.47
C ALA A 160 0.22 8.49 18.51
N LYS A 161 0.85 8.52 19.70
CA LYS A 161 2.31 8.60 19.85
C LYS A 161 2.94 7.21 19.72
N GLN A 162 4.05 7.13 18.96
CA GLN A 162 5.18 6.16 18.87
C GLN A 162 5.01 4.67 19.25
N SER A 163 4.09 4.30 20.14
CA SER A 163 3.78 2.93 20.50
C SER A 163 3.31 2.13 19.30
N LEU A 164 3.81 0.90 19.21
CA LEU A 164 3.37 -0.08 18.24
C LEU A 164 2.22 -0.95 18.77
N ILE A 165 1.89 -0.84 20.06
CA ILE A 165 0.77 -1.55 20.69
C ILE A 165 -0.14 -0.55 21.38
N GLU A 166 -1.45 -0.69 21.19
CA GLU A 166 -2.47 -0.01 21.98
C GLU A 166 -3.49 -1.02 22.52
N TYR A 167 -3.99 -0.79 23.74
CA TYR A 167 -5.01 -1.61 24.38
C TYR A 167 -6.31 -0.82 24.47
N LEU A 168 -7.35 -1.30 23.78
CA LEU A 168 -8.67 -0.70 23.76
C LEU A 168 -9.63 -1.47 24.66
N ASP A 169 -10.18 -0.79 25.65
CA ASP A 169 -11.24 -1.34 26.50
C ASP A 169 -12.53 -1.45 25.69
N LYS A 170 -13.21 -2.61 25.76
CA LYS A 170 -14.41 -2.87 24.95
C LYS A 170 -15.54 -1.88 25.29
N GLU A 171 -15.65 -1.47 26.55
CA GLU A 171 -16.61 -0.47 27.01
C GLU A 171 -16.42 0.91 26.37
N LYS A 172 -15.17 1.26 25.99
CA LYS A 172 -14.86 2.51 25.28
C LYS A 172 -15.17 2.45 23.78
N LEU A 173 -15.59 1.29 23.27
CA LEU A 173 -15.95 1.07 21.87
C LEU A 173 -17.46 1.12 21.61
N ASN A 174 -18.28 1.23 22.66
CA ASN A 174 -19.74 1.15 22.58
C ASN A 174 -20.37 2.19 21.63
N ASP A 175 -19.72 3.34 21.43
CA ASP A 175 -20.17 4.40 20.52
C ASP A 175 -19.42 4.41 19.16
N SER A 176 -18.61 3.38 18.88
CA SER A 176 -17.78 3.33 17.68
C SER A 176 -18.35 2.40 16.60
N LYS A 177 -18.31 2.86 15.34
CA LYS A 177 -18.57 2.03 14.14
C LYS A 177 -17.66 0.79 14.05
N LEU A 178 -16.62 0.71 14.89
CA LEU A 178 -15.72 -0.43 14.93
C LEU A 178 -16.46 -1.72 15.30
N GLN A 179 -17.37 -1.69 16.28
CA GLN A 179 -18.11 -2.89 16.69
C GLN A 179 -18.96 -3.45 15.54
N GLU A 180 -19.62 -2.56 14.78
CA GLU A 180 -20.35 -2.92 13.56
C GLU A 180 -19.44 -3.61 12.53
N PHE A 181 -18.25 -3.06 12.28
CA PHE A 181 -17.29 -3.69 11.37
C PHE A 181 -16.89 -5.08 11.86
N LEU A 182 -16.60 -5.26 13.14
CA LEU A 182 -16.15 -6.55 13.69
C LEU A 182 -17.24 -7.63 13.64
N ASP A 183 -18.51 -7.25 13.84
CA ASP A 183 -19.61 -8.21 13.94
C ASP A 183 -20.16 -8.63 12.56
N LYS A 184 -20.06 -7.77 11.54
CA LYS A 184 -20.62 -8.06 10.21
C LYS A 184 -19.65 -8.79 9.30
N LYS A 185 -19.98 -10.05 8.97
CA LYS A 185 -19.22 -10.91 8.04
C LYS A 185 -18.99 -10.33 6.65
N GLU A 186 -19.85 -9.42 6.19
CA GLU A 186 -19.75 -8.81 4.86
C GLU A 186 -18.45 -8.02 4.65
N PHE A 187 -17.84 -7.53 5.73
CA PHE A 187 -16.58 -6.80 5.68
C PHE A 187 -15.34 -7.70 5.64
N TRP A 188 -15.50 -8.99 5.91
CA TRP A 188 -14.38 -9.90 6.18
C TRP A 188 -14.33 -11.06 5.20
N ASP A 189 -13.12 -11.38 4.78
CA ASP A 189 -12.75 -12.65 4.16
C ASP A 189 -12.34 -13.63 5.28
N GLU A 190 -13.07 -14.75 5.41
CA GLU A 190 -12.95 -15.69 6.54
C GLU A 190 -11.83 -16.72 6.36
N GLU A 191 -11.31 -16.93 5.14
CA GLU A 191 -10.17 -17.83 4.88
C GLU A 191 -9.07 -17.15 4.04
N PRO A 192 -8.50 -16.03 4.53
CA PRO A 192 -7.69 -15.15 3.69
C PRO A 192 -6.19 -15.51 3.64
N CYS A 193 -5.78 -16.57 4.33
CA CYS A 193 -4.39 -16.89 4.60
C CYS A 193 -4.07 -18.34 4.20
N GLN A 194 -3.08 -18.45 3.34
CA GLN A 194 -2.49 -19.69 2.87
C GLN A 194 -1.23 -20.00 3.68
N SER A 195 -0.79 -21.26 3.65
CA SER A 195 0.54 -21.62 4.14
C SER A 195 1.61 -21.01 3.23
N VAL A 196 2.83 -20.84 3.75
CA VAL A 196 3.94 -20.31 2.94
C VAL A 196 4.24 -21.25 1.77
N ASN A 197 4.18 -22.56 1.98
CA ASN A 197 4.36 -23.56 0.93
C ASN A 197 3.33 -23.43 -0.20
N GLU A 198 2.04 -23.28 0.12
CA GLU A 198 0.99 -23.03 -0.88
C GLU A 198 1.29 -21.77 -1.69
N ILE A 199 1.73 -20.71 -1.04
CA ILE A 199 2.08 -19.46 -1.73
C ILE A 199 3.30 -19.66 -2.63
N MET A 200 4.33 -20.39 -2.19
CA MET A 200 5.52 -20.65 -3.01
C MET A 200 5.23 -21.53 -4.22
N LEU A 201 4.35 -22.52 -4.08
CA LEU A 201 3.91 -23.42 -5.15
C LEU A 201 3.05 -22.67 -6.18
N ASN A 202 2.16 -21.79 -5.71
CA ASN A 202 1.25 -21.02 -6.56
C ASN A 202 1.90 -19.75 -7.15
N ASN A 203 2.91 -19.17 -6.50
CA ASN A 203 3.66 -18.00 -6.99
C ASN A 203 5.07 -18.38 -7.43
N LYS A 204 5.15 -19.02 -8.60
CA LYS A 204 6.43 -19.19 -9.33
C LYS A 204 7.15 -17.85 -9.52
N ASP A 205 6.39 -16.77 -9.72
CA ASP A 205 6.90 -15.43 -10.03
C ASP A 205 6.72 -14.45 -8.86
N ILE A 206 7.44 -14.63 -7.75
CA ILE A 206 7.73 -13.45 -6.92
C ILE A 206 8.68 -12.62 -7.78
N LYS A 207 8.14 -11.57 -8.40
CA LYS A 207 8.79 -10.81 -9.47
C LYS A 207 10.11 -10.21 -9.00
N ASP A 208 11.09 -10.25 -9.90
CA ASP A 208 12.39 -9.63 -9.68
C ASP A 208 12.23 -8.14 -9.37
N VAL A 209 13.09 -7.65 -8.46
CA VAL A 209 13.19 -6.24 -8.08
C VAL A 209 13.34 -5.42 -9.37
N ASN A 210 12.48 -4.41 -9.58
CA ASN A 210 12.68 -3.49 -10.71
C ASN A 210 13.62 -2.32 -10.32
N PHE A 211 14.22 -1.65 -11.31
CA PHE A 211 15.16 -0.56 -11.04
C PHE A 211 14.60 0.56 -10.14
N PHE A 212 13.29 0.87 -10.18
CA PHE A 212 12.70 1.87 -9.29
C PHE A 212 12.76 1.43 -7.83
N GLU A 213 12.55 0.14 -7.56
CA GLU A 213 12.71 -0.40 -6.21
C GLU A 213 14.19 -0.40 -5.78
N VAL A 214 15.13 -0.66 -6.69
CA VAL A 214 16.57 -0.64 -6.38
C VAL A 214 17.02 0.76 -5.96
N ILE A 215 16.55 1.79 -6.65
CA ILE A 215 16.93 3.19 -6.37
C ILE A 215 16.01 3.90 -5.38
N GLY A 216 15.00 3.22 -4.83
CA GLY A 216 14.07 3.78 -3.84
C GLY A 216 13.11 4.85 -4.38
N LYS A 217 12.71 4.73 -5.65
CA LYS A 217 11.87 5.71 -6.38
C LYS A 217 10.52 5.14 -6.82
N GLU A 218 10.12 3.98 -6.32
CA GLU A 218 8.86 3.28 -6.65
C GLU A 218 7.56 4.04 -6.33
N TYR A 219 7.64 5.23 -5.74
CA TYR A 219 6.50 6.09 -5.45
C TYR A 219 6.71 7.54 -5.91
N ASP A 220 7.80 7.77 -6.62
CA ASP A 220 8.24 9.09 -6.99
C ASP A 220 7.53 9.47 -8.31
N GLU A 221 6.50 10.32 -8.19
CA GLU A 221 5.67 10.78 -9.31
C GLU A 221 6.52 11.33 -10.45
N LEU A 222 7.57 12.08 -10.09
CA LEU A 222 8.53 12.67 -11.01
C LEU A 222 9.32 11.61 -11.78
N ALA A 223 9.82 10.60 -11.08
CA ALA A 223 10.58 9.51 -11.69
C ALA A 223 9.70 8.66 -12.63
N PHE A 224 8.43 8.43 -12.29
CA PHE A 224 7.47 7.77 -13.18
C PHE A 224 7.14 8.60 -14.43
N SER A 225 6.93 9.90 -14.26
CA SER A 225 6.68 10.78 -15.39
C SER A 225 7.90 10.86 -16.33
N ASN A 226 9.13 10.86 -15.78
CA ASN A 226 10.37 10.77 -16.54
C ASN A 226 10.44 9.50 -17.41
N ILE A 227 10.22 8.32 -16.82
CA ILE A 227 10.36 7.08 -17.59
C ILE A 227 9.26 6.94 -18.65
N ILE A 228 8.03 7.38 -18.37
CA ILE A 228 6.93 7.36 -19.33
C ILE A 228 7.29 8.24 -20.53
N SER A 229 7.74 9.47 -20.28
CA SER A 229 8.18 10.37 -21.35
C SER A 229 9.37 9.82 -22.13
N TYR A 230 10.36 9.24 -21.45
CA TYR A 230 11.51 8.60 -22.10
C TYR A 230 11.06 7.48 -23.05
N VAL A 231 10.23 6.55 -22.57
CA VAL A 231 9.75 5.42 -23.37
C VAL A 231 8.97 5.88 -24.60
N LEU A 232 8.07 6.87 -24.42
CA LEU A 232 7.30 7.42 -25.54
C LEU A 232 8.17 8.26 -26.49
N ASN A 233 9.22 8.90 -26.00
CA ASN A 233 10.11 9.69 -26.84
C ASN A 233 11.03 8.80 -27.69
N GLU A 234 11.55 7.72 -27.12
CA GLU A 234 12.45 6.78 -27.83
C GLU A 234 11.69 5.89 -28.83
N ASP A 235 10.45 5.51 -28.53
CA ASP A 235 9.60 4.70 -29.42
C ASP A 235 8.44 5.53 -29.99
N ARG A 236 8.70 6.19 -31.12
CA ARG A 236 7.74 7.09 -31.78
C ARG A 236 6.50 6.36 -32.30
N GLU A 237 6.61 5.08 -32.69
CA GLU A 237 5.44 4.28 -33.07
C GLU A 237 4.55 3.99 -31.86
N LEU A 238 5.16 3.70 -30.71
CA LEU A 238 4.46 3.54 -29.45
C LEU A 238 3.80 4.84 -29.00
N LEU A 239 4.43 5.99 -29.20
CA LEU A 239 3.81 7.31 -29.00
C LEU A 239 2.56 7.50 -29.87
N ALA A 240 2.62 7.19 -31.17
CA ALA A 240 1.45 7.29 -32.04
C ALA A 240 0.27 6.44 -31.53
N LYS A 241 0.57 5.19 -31.12
CA LYS A 241 -0.41 4.27 -30.52
C LYS A 241 -0.96 4.80 -29.19
N PHE A 242 -0.11 5.40 -28.36
CA PHE A 242 -0.49 5.99 -27.07
C PHE A 242 -1.47 7.15 -27.28
N CYS A 243 -1.17 8.08 -28.18
CA CYS A 243 -2.03 9.21 -28.51
C CYS A 243 -3.38 8.74 -29.06
N LEU A 244 -3.39 7.72 -29.92
CA LEU A 244 -4.62 7.15 -30.44
C LEU A 244 -5.45 6.46 -29.35
N GLU A 245 -4.83 5.72 -28.44
CA GLU A 245 -5.55 4.95 -27.43
C GLU A 245 -6.11 5.82 -26.30
N PHE A 246 -5.34 6.81 -25.82
CA PHE A 246 -5.71 7.60 -24.63
C PHE A 246 -6.23 9.01 -24.94
N ALA A 247 -5.80 9.63 -26.05
CA ALA A 247 -6.32 10.93 -26.46
C ALA A 247 -7.32 10.87 -27.61
N LYS A 248 -7.41 9.73 -28.31
CA LYS A 248 -8.25 9.53 -29.49
C LYS A 248 -7.86 10.43 -30.66
N PHE A 249 -6.59 10.80 -30.75
CA PHE A 249 -6.02 11.60 -31.83
C PHE A 249 -5.00 10.81 -32.64
N GLN A 250 -4.93 11.10 -33.93
CA GLN A 250 -3.81 10.68 -34.78
C GLN A 250 -2.76 11.80 -34.79
N MET A 251 -1.94 11.84 -33.73
CA MET A 251 -0.85 12.80 -33.60
C MET A 251 0.30 12.45 -34.56
N ASP A 252 0.94 13.46 -35.15
CA ASP A 252 2.17 13.23 -35.91
C ASP A 252 3.31 12.93 -34.94
N SER A 253 3.46 11.64 -34.66
CA SER A 253 4.51 11.16 -33.77
C SER A 253 5.92 11.46 -34.25
N LYS A 254 6.19 11.97 -35.46
CA LYS A 254 7.56 12.42 -35.82
C LYS A 254 7.82 13.86 -35.40
N MET A 255 6.80 14.70 -35.44
CA MET A 255 6.90 16.12 -35.09
C MET A 255 6.53 16.40 -33.63
N ALA A 256 5.88 15.46 -32.95
CA ALA A 256 5.48 15.61 -31.56
C ALA A 256 6.67 15.91 -30.62
N VAL A 257 6.51 16.91 -29.76
CA VAL A 257 7.47 17.25 -28.70
C VAL A 257 6.89 16.78 -27.37
N ILE A 258 7.71 16.11 -26.57
CA ILE A 258 7.39 15.75 -25.19
C ILE A 258 8.24 16.63 -24.27
N THR A 259 7.60 17.49 -23.49
CA THR A 259 8.24 18.28 -22.44
C THR A 259 7.79 17.80 -21.07
N ARG A 260 8.62 18.03 -20.05
CA ARG A 260 8.29 17.81 -18.65
C ARG A 260 8.74 18.99 -17.83
N GLU A 261 7.89 19.45 -16.94
CA GLU A 261 8.16 20.49 -15.93
C GLU A 261 8.65 21.85 -16.44
N THR A 262 8.82 22.03 -17.76
CA THR A 262 9.23 23.30 -18.38
C THR A 262 8.03 24.21 -18.64
N ASP A 263 6.90 23.62 -19.00
CA ASP A 263 5.67 24.34 -19.33
C ASP A 263 4.76 24.33 -18.09
N GLU A 264 4.83 25.40 -17.29
CA GLU A 264 4.02 25.62 -16.07
C GLU A 264 4.12 24.54 -14.98
N ASN A 265 5.17 23.70 -15.02
CA ASN A 265 5.36 22.51 -14.17
C ASN A 265 4.36 21.36 -14.45
N ILE A 266 3.89 21.23 -15.69
CA ILE A 266 3.10 20.06 -16.12
C ILE A 266 3.99 18.81 -16.08
N ASP A 267 3.50 17.72 -15.49
CA ASP A 267 4.27 16.48 -15.31
C ASP A 267 4.74 15.86 -16.63
N ILE A 268 3.83 15.78 -17.62
CA ILE A 268 4.13 15.42 -19.01
C ILE A 268 3.23 16.22 -19.95
N TYR A 269 3.82 16.95 -20.88
CA TYR A 269 3.13 17.67 -21.93
C TYR A 269 3.59 17.18 -23.30
N ILE A 270 2.66 16.67 -24.11
CA ILE A 270 2.93 16.15 -25.45
C ILE A 270 2.19 17.04 -26.45
N LYS A 271 2.88 17.60 -27.43
CA LYS A 271 2.23 18.45 -28.45
C LYS A 271 2.83 18.32 -29.83
N ASP A 272 1.99 18.45 -30.84
CA ASP A 272 2.37 18.74 -32.22
C ASP A 272 1.63 20.01 -32.68
N ASP A 273 1.57 20.25 -33.98
CA ASP A 273 0.95 21.43 -34.59
C ASP A 273 -0.59 21.48 -34.36
N LYS A 274 -1.23 20.31 -34.18
CA LYS A 274 -2.69 20.13 -34.20
C LYS A 274 -3.26 19.66 -32.87
N TYR A 275 -2.46 19.02 -32.03
CA TYR A 275 -2.90 18.30 -30.86
C TYR A 275 -2.00 18.58 -29.67
N ALA A 276 -2.59 18.55 -28.47
CA ALA A 276 -1.84 18.54 -27.23
C ALA A 276 -2.45 17.56 -26.21
N ILE A 277 -1.59 16.95 -25.40
CA ILE A 277 -1.97 16.06 -24.31
C ILE A 277 -1.27 16.55 -23.04
N VAL A 278 -2.07 16.92 -22.06
CA VAL A 278 -1.62 17.26 -20.69
C VAL A 278 -1.83 16.03 -19.83
N ILE A 279 -0.77 15.52 -19.21
CA ILE A 279 -0.87 14.41 -18.27
C ILE A 279 -0.39 14.89 -16.91
N GLU A 280 -1.27 14.81 -15.92
CA GLU A 280 -0.94 14.99 -14.52
C GLU A 280 -0.83 13.62 -13.86
N ASN A 281 0.33 13.31 -13.25
CA ASN A 281 0.59 12.04 -12.60
C ASN A 281 0.43 12.18 -11.08
N LYS A 282 -0.43 11.36 -10.48
CA LYS A 282 -0.71 11.37 -9.04
C LYS A 282 -0.69 9.97 -8.47
N ILE A 283 0.43 9.62 -7.85
CA ILE A 283 0.66 8.31 -7.22
C ILE A 283 0.28 8.35 -5.74
N LYS A 284 0.83 9.32 -5.00
CA LYS A 284 0.64 9.46 -3.55
C LYS A 284 -0.08 10.74 -3.18
N SER A 285 0.18 11.81 -3.92
CA SER A 285 -0.33 13.13 -3.56
C SER A 285 -1.78 13.30 -4.02
N GLY A 286 -2.58 14.00 -3.21
CA GLY A 286 -3.87 14.50 -3.66
C GLY A 286 -3.69 15.63 -4.67
N ILE A 287 -4.80 16.08 -5.28
CA ILE A 287 -4.78 17.27 -6.15
C ILE A 287 -4.46 18.49 -5.29
N ASN A 288 -3.30 19.09 -5.49
CA ASN A 288 -2.80 20.21 -4.70
C ASN A 288 -3.26 21.58 -5.22
N GLY A 289 -3.06 22.62 -4.42
CA GLY A 289 -3.00 24.00 -4.91
C GLY A 289 -4.33 24.75 -5.03
N LYS A 290 -5.34 24.41 -4.22
CA LYS A 290 -6.56 25.21 -4.07
C LYS A 290 -6.21 26.66 -3.75
N LYS A 291 -6.43 27.56 -4.71
CA LYS A 291 -6.29 29.01 -4.57
C LYS A 291 -7.60 29.66 -4.97
N TYR A 292 -8.09 30.57 -4.13
CA TYR A 292 -9.26 31.36 -4.48
C TYR A 292 -8.86 32.45 -5.48
N ASN A 293 -9.52 32.48 -6.65
CA ASN A 293 -9.36 33.56 -7.60
C ASN A 293 -10.49 34.57 -7.42
N GLU A 294 -10.18 35.71 -6.80
CA GLU A 294 -11.14 36.78 -6.50
C GLU A 294 -11.79 37.36 -7.76
N LYS A 295 -11.07 37.41 -8.89
CA LYS A 295 -11.59 37.94 -10.16
C LYS A 295 -12.63 37.03 -10.80
N MET A 296 -12.48 35.71 -10.62
CA MET A 296 -13.39 34.70 -11.17
C MET A 296 -14.41 34.20 -10.14
N ASN A 297 -14.31 34.64 -8.89
CA ASN A 297 -15.10 34.17 -7.76
C ASN A 297 -15.17 32.62 -7.69
N LYS A 298 -14.06 31.94 -8.02
CA LYS A 298 -13.95 30.48 -8.04
C LYS A 298 -12.64 30.00 -7.42
N GLU A 299 -12.70 28.81 -6.82
CA GLU A 299 -11.50 28.08 -6.40
C GLU A 299 -10.84 27.44 -7.63
N ILE A 300 -9.57 27.78 -7.85
CA ILE A 300 -8.74 27.25 -8.94
C ILE A 300 -7.73 26.28 -8.32
N ASN A 301 -7.57 25.11 -8.93
CA ASN A 301 -6.53 24.16 -8.51
C ASN A 301 -5.49 23.93 -9.62
N GLN A 302 -4.53 23.06 -9.33
CA GLN A 302 -3.45 22.72 -10.26
C GLN A 302 -3.96 22.22 -11.64
N LEU A 303 -5.07 21.47 -11.67
CA LEU A 303 -5.62 20.95 -12.92
C LEU A 303 -6.19 22.06 -13.83
N ASP A 304 -6.84 23.07 -13.22
CA ASP A 304 -7.31 24.24 -13.96
C ASP A 304 -6.14 24.98 -14.62
N LYS A 305 -5.07 25.22 -13.85
CA LYS A 305 -3.86 25.90 -14.34
C LYS A 305 -3.29 25.21 -15.58
N TYR A 306 -3.14 23.90 -15.52
CA TYR A 306 -2.50 23.13 -16.61
C TYR A 306 -3.40 23.02 -17.85
N ARG A 307 -4.71 22.88 -17.66
CA ARG A 307 -5.68 22.93 -18.76
C ARG A 307 -5.66 24.31 -19.43
N ASP A 308 -5.74 25.37 -18.64
CA ASP A 308 -5.86 26.74 -19.13
C ASP A 308 -4.58 27.14 -19.87
N PHE A 309 -3.40 26.74 -19.37
CA PHE A 309 -2.16 26.90 -20.11
C PHE A 309 -2.23 26.25 -21.50
N ALA A 310 -2.57 24.95 -21.57
CA ALA A 310 -2.57 24.23 -22.85
C ALA A 310 -3.65 24.72 -23.83
N LYS A 311 -4.77 25.27 -23.33
CA LYS A 311 -5.91 25.72 -24.16
C LYS A 311 -5.92 27.22 -24.48
N ILE A 312 -5.23 28.04 -23.68
CA ILE A 312 -5.35 29.50 -23.74
C ILE A 312 -3.99 30.19 -23.84
N GLU A 313 -3.02 29.77 -23.02
CA GLU A 313 -1.77 30.51 -22.83
C GLU A 313 -0.60 30.01 -23.70
N ASP A 314 -0.59 28.73 -24.09
CA ASP A 314 0.37 28.22 -25.07
C ASP A 314 0.20 28.98 -26.40
N LYS A 315 1.31 29.37 -27.02
CA LYS A 315 1.32 30.31 -28.17
C LYS A 315 0.46 29.80 -29.33
N ASP A 316 0.41 28.49 -29.51
CA ASP A 316 -0.38 27.84 -30.57
C ASP A 316 -1.65 27.15 -30.04
N ALA A 317 -2.09 27.47 -28.81
CA ALA A 317 -3.23 26.82 -28.18
C ALA A 317 -4.52 26.92 -29.01
N LYS A 318 -4.74 28.05 -29.70
CA LYS A 318 -5.95 28.32 -30.49
C LYS A 318 -6.13 27.38 -31.68
N THR A 319 -5.07 26.72 -32.15
CA THR A 319 -5.11 25.80 -33.30
C THR A 319 -5.05 24.34 -32.87
N ARG A 320 -4.87 24.06 -31.58
CA ARG A 320 -4.69 22.71 -31.06
C ARG A 320 -5.95 22.16 -30.39
N GLN A 321 -6.23 20.90 -30.63
CA GLN A 321 -7.18 20.13 -29.83
C GLN A 321 -6.46 19.53 -28.61
N VAL A 322 -6.94 19.84 -27.41
CA VAL A 322 -6.28 19.47 -26.15
C VAL A 322 -7.02 18.33 -25.45
N LYS A 323 -6.27 17.32 -25.00
CA LYS A 323 -6.74 16.28 -24.09
C LYS A 323 -6.04 16.42 -22.73
N CYS A 324 -6.81 16.40 -21.65
CA CYS A 324 -6.28 16.39 -20.29
C CYS A 324 -6.49 15.02 -19.64
N ILE A 325 -5.43 14.47 -19.04
CA ILE A 325 -5.40 13.14 -18.43
C ILE A 325 -4.91 13.27 -16.99
N LEU A 326 -5.66 12.66 -16.06
CA LEU A 326 -5.22 12.46 -14.69
C LEU A 326 -4.83 10.98 -14.54
N LEU A 327 -3.53 10.72 -14.48
CA LEU A 327 -2.97 9.38 -14.34
C LEU A 327 -2.84 9.02 -12.85
N VAL A 328 -3.53 7.97 -12.41
CA VAL A 328 -3.57 7.55 -11.00
C VAL A 328 -3.41 6.04 -10.84
N PRO A 329 -2.82 5.55 -9.75
CA PRO A 329 -2.85 4.13 -9.44
C PRO A 329 -4.27 3.61 -9.25
N ASP A 330 -4.49 2.30 -9.47
CA ASP A 330 -5.81 1.68 -9.35
C ASP A 330 -6.34 1.66 -7.91
N HIS A 331 -5.46 1.80 -6.93
CA HIS A 331 -5.81 1.90 -5.51
C HIS A 331 -6.00 3.34 -5.00
N HIS A 332 -5.88 4.35 -5.87
CA HIS A 332 -6.01 5.75 -5.51
C HIS A 332 -7.45 6.09 -5.08
N ASP A 333 -7.60 6.86 -4.00
CA ASP A 333 -8.92 7.06 -3.36
C ASP A 333 -9.91 7.83 -4.23
N ILE A 334 -9.42 8.60 -5.21
CA ILE A 334 -10.28 9.29 -6.20
C ILE A 334 -11.19 8.33 -6.97
N LEU A 335 -10.73 7.10 -7.22
CA LEU A 335 -11.50 6.10 -7.96
C LEU A 335 -12.70 5.57 -7.16
N ARG A 336 -12.76 5.86 -5.86
CA ARG A 336 -13.82 5.43 -4.94
C ARG A 336 -14.68 6.59 -4.44
N ASN A 337 -14.41 7.82 -4.90
CA ASN A 337 -15.12 9.01 -4.49
C ASN A 337 -15.77 9.68 -5.71
N ASP A 338 -17.09 9.51 -5.86
CA ASP A 338 -17.81 10.00 -7.04
C ASP A 338 -17.86 11.53 -7.13
N ASN A 339 -17.85 12.24 -5.99
CA ASN A 339 -17.73 13.70 -5.98
C ASN A 339 -16.37 14.14 -6.51
N ALA A 340 -15.30 13.45 -6.11
CA ALA A 340 -13.95 13.76 -6.59
C ALA A 340 -13.77 13.42 -8.08
N LYS A 341 -14.36 12.32 -8.56
CA LYS A 341 -14.39 12.01 -10.01
C LYS A 341 -15.13 13.09 -10.79
N LYS A 342 -16.29 13.52 -10.28
CA LYS A 342 -17.07 14.59 -10.88
C LYS A 342 -16.27 15.89 -10.94
N GLU A 343 -15.57 16.24 -9.86
CA GLU A 343 -14.71 17.43 -9.83
C GLU A 343 -13.60 17.40 -10.90
N VAL A 344 -13.00 16.23 -11.14
CA VAL A 344 -11.99 16.04 -12.21
C VAL A 344 -12.63 16.13 -13.60
N ALA A 345 -13.79 15.51 -13.79
CA ALA A 345 -14.53 15.56 -15.05
C ALA A 345 -15.01 16.98 -15.39
N ASP A 346 -15.48 17.74 -14.39
CA ASP A 346 -15.89 19.15 -14.53
C ASP A 346 -14.71 20.04 -14.95
N LYS A 347 -13.46 19.59 -14.71
CA LYS A 347 -12.23 20.24 -15.19
C LYS A 347 -11.75 19.71 -16.53
N GLU A 348 -12.54 18.87 -17.20
CA GLU A 348 -12.27 18.25 -18.50
C GLU A 348 -11.10 17.24 -18.52
N TYR A 349 -10.76 16.68 -17.36
CA TYR A 349 -9.76 15.62 -17.26
C TYR A 349 -10.41 14.24 -17.37
N GLU A 350 -9.78 13.34 -18.13
CA GLU A 350 -10.09 11.92 -18.10
C GLU A 350 -9.19 11.20 -17.09
N ILE A 351 -9.78 10.41 -16.19
CA ILE A 351 -9.01 9.59 -15.25
C ILE A 351 -8.56 8.31 -15.96
N ILE A 352 -7.24 8.11 -16.01
CA ILE A 352 -6.62 6.89 -16.56
C ILE A 352 -5.86 6.20 -15.42
N THR A 353 -6.00 4.88 -15.33
CA THR A 353 -5.32 4.11 -14.29
C THR A 353 -4.02 3.49 -14.78
N TYR A 354 -3.09 3.24 -13.85
CA TYR A 354 -1.86 2.52 -14.16
C TYR A 354 -2.13 1.11 -14.72
N LYS A 355 -3.25 0.46 -14.40
CA LYS A 355 -3.67 -0.80 -15.03
C LYS A 355 -4.02 -0.64 -16.50
N LYS A 356 -4.66 0.46 -16.91
CA LYS A 356 -4.87 0.75 -18.33
C LYS A 356 -3.52 1.00 -19.02
N LEU A 357 -2.64 1.77 -18.37
CA LEU A 357 -1.31 2.07 -18.88
C LEU A 357 -0.44 0.81 -19.03
N PHE A 358 -0.41 -0.05 -18.01
CA PHE A 358 0.29 -1.33 -18.01
C PHE A 358 -0.22 -2.26 -19.11
N LYS A 359 -1.55 -2.37 -19.29
CA LYS A 359 -2.15 -3.16 -20.38
C LYS A 359 -1.72 -2.63 -21.75
N PHE A 360 -1.71 -1.31 -21.94
CA PHE A 360 -1.26 -0.68 -23.17
C PHE A 360 0.19 -1.06 -23.50
N PHE A 361 1.12 -0.82 -22.57
CA PHE A 361 2.54 -1.10 -22.82
C PHE A 361 2.83 -2.61 -22.94
N SER A 362 2.14 -3.45 -22.18
CA SER A 362 2.24 -4.92 -22.30
C SER A 362 1.77 -5.42 -23.67
N LYS A 363 0.74 -4.79 -24.24
CA LYS A 363 0.17 -5.16 -25.54
C LYS A 363 1.10 -4.82 -26.69
N TYR A 364 1.63 -3.60 -26.74
CA TYR A 364 2.36 -3.14 -27.91
C TYR A 364 3.85 -3.49 -27.87
N LYS A 365 4.42 -3.68 -26.67
CA LYS A 365 5.84 -3.96 -26.43
C LYS A 365 6.79 -2.92 -27.05
N SER A 366 8.03 -2.86 -26.59
CA SER A 366 9.07 -2.05 -27.21
C SER A 366 10.41 -2.76 -27.11
N LYS A 367 11.37 -2.34 -27.94
CA LYS A 367 12.76 -2.83 -27.93
C LYS A 367 13.69 -1.97 -27.07
N ILE A 368 13.15 -0.95 -26.40
CA ILE A 368 13.92 -0.10 -25.48
C ILE A 368 14.56 -0.95 -24.39
N SER A 369 15.80 -0.64 -24.02
CA SER A 369 16.51 -1.29 -22.92
C SER A 369 15.72 -1.19 -21.61
N PHE A 370 15.70 -2.28 -20.84
CA PHE A 370 14.97 -2.36 -19.55
C PHE A 370 13.45 -2.16 -19.65
N TYR A 371 12.85 -2.35 -20.84
CA TYR A 371 11.40 -2.23 -21.02
C TYR A 371 10.61 -3.18 -20.11
N ASP A 372 11.09 -4.41 -19.89
CA ASP A 372 10.45 -5.36 -18.99
C ASP A 372 10.51 -4.90 -17.52
N GLU A 373 11.55 -4.20 -17.11
CA GLU A 373 11.61 -3.58 -15.77
C GLU A 373 10.65 -2.40 -15.64
N PHE A 374 10.52 -1.59 -16.70
CA PHE A 374 9.52 -0.54 -16.78
C PHE A 374 8.09 -1.12 -16.67
N LEU A 375 7.78 -2.20 -17.38
CA LEU A 375 6.50 -2.90 -17.26
C LEU A 375 6.24 -3.36 -15.82
N ARG A 376 7.23 -3.95 -15.15
CA ARG A 376 7.13 -4.34 -13.74
C ARG A 376 6.86 -3.13 -12.82
N ALA A 377 7.49 -2.00 -13.08
CA ALA A 377 7.26 -0.77 -12.33
C ALA A 377 5.85 -0.20 -12.52
N LEU A 378 5.29 -0.27 -13.74
CA LEU A 378 3.89 0.11 -13.97
C LEU A 378 2.91 -0.84 -13.29
N GLU A 379 3.20 -2.15 -13.37
CA GLU A 379 2.37 -3.18 -12.77
C GLU A 379 2.21 -2.98 -11.26
N PHE A 380 3.27 -2.52 -10.60
CA PHE A 380 3.28 -2.17 -9.17
C PHE A 380 2.20 -1.15 -8.78
N HIS A 381 1.79 -0.26 -9.69
CA HIS A 381 0.70 0.70 -9.47
C HIS A 381 -0.64 0.25 -10.06
N SER A 382 -0.66 -0.83 -10.84
CA SER A 382 -1.86 -1.39 -11.47
C SER A 382 -2.73 -2.26 -10.56
N THR A 383 -2.19 -2.66 -9.40
CA THR A 383 -2.86 -3.54 -8.45
C THR A 383 -3.73 -2.76 -7.47
N ASP A 384 -4.89 -3.33 -7.11
CA ASP A 384 -5.91 -2.73 -6.25
C ASP A 384 -5.47 -2.54 -4.79
N TYR A 385 -4.30 -3.08 -4.40
CA TYR A 385 -3.85 -3.07 -3.02
C TYR A 385 -2.32 -3.03 -2.86
N GLN A 386 -1.79 -1.84 -2.59
CA GLN A 386 -0.37 -1.70 -2.22
C GLN A 386 -0.15 -1.93 -0.72
N ASN A 387 0.24 -3.15 -0.36
CA ASN A 387 1.00 -3.41 0.85
C ASN A 387 2.42 -3.84 0.47
N ARG A 388 3.21 -2.91 -0.08
CA ARG A 388 4.63 -3.16 -0.41
C ARG A 388 5.40 -3.76 0.77
N ALA A 389 5.10 -3.34 2.00
CA ALA A 389 5.74 -3.92 3.19
C ALA A 389 5.44 -5.41 3.36
N TYR A 390 4.23 -5.86 3.01
CA TYR A 390 3.85 -7.26 2.99
C TYR A 390 4.54 -8.01 1.84
N GLU A 391 4.58 -7.44 0.63
CA GLU A 391 5.27 -8.04 -0.51
C GLU A 391 6.80 -8.16 -0.30
N ILE A 392 7.42 -7.12 0.26
CA ILE A 392 8.84 -7.12 0.64
C ILE A 392 9.09 -8.18 1.72
N ALA A 393 8.26 -8.22 2.77
CA ALA A 393 8.37 -9.23 3.81
C ALA A 393 8.25 -10.64 3.21
N MET A 394 7.34 -10.83 2.24
CA MET A 394 7.18 -12.10 1.54
C MET A 394 8.35 -12.48 0.66
N ARG A 395 8.90 -11.53 -0.10
CA ARG A 395 10.11 -11.76 -0.89
C ARG A 395 11.29 -12.14 0.00
N ARG A 396 11.45 -11.46 1.15
CA ARG A 396 12.51 -11.79 2.12
C ARG A 396 12.30 -13.16 2.75
N LEU A 397 11.07 -13.50 3.13
CA LEU A 397 10.74 -14.83 3.64
C LEU A 397 11.07 -15.91 2.59
N LYS A 398 10.69 -15.72 1.32
CA LYS A 398 11.10 -16.60 0.20
C LYS A 398 12.61 -16.77 0.14
N ASN A 399 13.35 -15.68 0.17
CA ASN A 399 14.81 -15.72 0.04
C ASN A 399 15.46 -16.45 1.21
N ILE A 400 14.95 -16.28 2.44
CA ILE A 400 15.45 -17.01 3.62
C ILE A 400 15.18 -18.51 3.52
N ILE A 401 14.02 -18.88 2.95
CA ILE A 401 13.64 -20.29 2.73
C ILE A 401 14.44 -20.91 1.58
N LYS A 402 14.76 -20.17 0.51
CA LYS A 402 15.46 -20.69 -0.68
C LYS A 402 16.99 -20.72 -0.58
N ASN A 403 17.60 -19.81 0.20
CA ASN A 403 19.05 -19.60 0.20
C ASN A 403 19.80 -20.39 1.30
N ASN A 404 19.13 -21.35 1.95
CA ASN A 404 19.76 -22.39 2.77
C ASN A 404 19.11 -23.73 2.43
#